data_AF-A0A261C3N8-F1
#
_entry.id   AF-A0A261C3N8-F1
#
_cell.length_a   1.000
_cell.length_b   1.000
_cell.length_c   1.000
_cell.angle_alpha   90.00
_cell.angle_beta   90.00
_cell.angle_gamma   90.00
#
_symmetry.space_group_name_H-M   'P 1'
#
loop_
_entity.id
_entity.type
_entity.pdbx_description
1 polymer ?
#
loop_
_entity_poly.entity_id
_entity_poly.type
_entity_poly.pdbx_seq_one_letter_code
_entity_poly.pdbx_strand_id
1 'polypeptide(L)'
;MIWERLPMRWREYVFRPVSREANEQSRHQTTQIDIYIVNHTIFLDCQPMHSFSIMEGLPKLRGGRMDDVTAHSDTLRLTAFLLYISHTVLVVSETHFDKRVIDTIRTAEQIRPFLSQFRPKISIERKTNLIFIKTKCGSIDLAPTVIREREQLLRLVFRDSKWLKLSDDPFKVLVILEEIRVRREHLYEENDDSMIKDDLILNEFDEQIANLRVELQKNRQNFTVENGAMDEKK
;
A
#
# COMPACT_ATOMS: atom_id res chain seq x y z
N MET A 1 -6.28 -9.43 35.42
CA MET A 1 -5.95 -10.56 34.52
C MET A 1 -5.46 -9.94 33.23
N ILE A 2 -4.16 -9.67 33.16
CA ILE A 2 -3.51 -8.92 32.09
C ILE A 2 -3.19 -9.95 31.01
N TRP A 3 -3.93 -9.93 29.92
CA TRP A 3 -3.52 -10.63 28.71
C TRP A 3 -2.47 -9.74 28.05
N GLU A 4 -1.20 -10.04 28.28
CA GLU A 4 -0.13 -9.57 27.42
C GLU A 4 -0.44 -10.07 26.01
N ARG A 5 -0.72 -9.13 25.13
CA ARG A 5 -1.09 -9.40 23.74
C ARG A 5 0.18 -9.85 23.03
N LEU A 6 0.46 -11.16 23.06
CA LEU A 6 1.60 -11.73 22.34
C LEU A 6 1.53 -11.28 20.86
N PRO A 7 2.65 -10.81 20.27
CA PRO A 7 2.66 -10.39 18.88
C PRO A 7 2.26 -11.55 17.97
N MET A 8 1.44 -11.24 16.95
CA MET A 8 0.82 -12.26 16.09
C MET A 8 1.87 -13.08 15.34
N ARG A 9 1.61 -14.39 15.21
CA ARG A 9 2.47 -15.30 14.46
C ARG A 9 2.35 -15.04 12.95
N TRP A 10 3.39 -15.38 12.18
CA TRP A 10 3.40 -15.24 10.72
C TRP A 10 2.19 -15.85 10.00
N ARG A 11 1.60 -16.92 10.56
CA ARG A 11 0.42 -17.61 10.01
C ARG A 11 -0.91 -16.91 10.30
N GLU A 12 -0.90 -15.95 11.22
CA GLU A 12 -2.07 -15.19 11.66
C GLU A 12 -2.23 -13.88 10.89
N TYR A 13 -1.25 -13.49 10.06
CA TYR A 13 -1.42 -12.38 9.14
C TYR A 13 -2.49 -12.70 8.09
N VAL A 14 -3.40 -11.75 7.95
CA VAL A 14 -4.49 -11.79 6.97
C VAL A 14 -3.96 -11.81 5.54
N PHE A 15 -3.06 -10.87 5.22
CA PHE A 15 -2.28 -10.89 4.00
C PHE A 15 -0.95 -11.54 4.29
N ARG A 16 -0.69 -12.70 3.69
CA ARG A 16 0.50 -13.49 4.02
C ARG A 16 1.72 -12.83 3.38
N PRO A 17 2.71 -12.39 4.19
CA PRO A 17 3.96 -11.91 3.66
C PRO A 17 4.71 -13.04 2.97
N VAL A 18 5.56 -12.67 2.01
CA VAL A 18 6.34 -13.61 1.18
C VAL A 18 7.13 -14.56 2.08
N SER A 19 6.96 -15.87 1.88
CA SER A 19 7.73 -16.88 2.61
C SER A 19 9.22 -16.80 2.29
N ARG A 20 10.07 -17.31 3.17
CA ARG A 20 11.52 -17.31 2.95
C ARG A 20 11.90 -18.07 1.68
N GLU A 21 11.27 -19.22 1.46
CA GLU A 21 11.50 -20.06 0.27
C GLU A 21 11.08 -19.34 -1.01
N ALA A 22 9.96 -18.58 -0.96
CA ALA A 22 9.52 -17.77 -2.08
C ALA A 22 10.48 -16.61 -2.35
N ASN A 23 10.99 -15.96 -1.31
CA ASN A 23 11.98 -14.88 -1.43
C ASN A 23 13.30 -15.38 -2.03
N GLU A 24 13.81 -16.54 -1.57
CA GLU A 24 15.02 -17.18 -2.11
C GLU A 24 14.84 -17.61 -3.58
N GLN A 25 13.60 -17.87 -4.00
CA GLN A 25 13.23 -18.18 -5.39
C GLN A 25 12.79 -16.95 -6.20
N SER A 26 12.88 -15.73 -5.65
CA SER A 26 12.40 -14.49 -6.27
C SER A 26 10.93 -14.52 -6.71
N ARG A 27 10.08 -15.27 -5.99
CA ARG A 27 8.65 -15.43 -6.23
C ARG A 27 7.82 -14.46 -5.39
N HIS A 28 6.70 -14.02 -5.94
CA HIS A 28 5.68 -13.28 -5.21
C HIS A 28 4.59 -14.24 -4.68
N GLN A 29 3.86 -13.81 -3.66
CA GLN A 29 2.81 -14.62 -3.04
C GLN A 29 1.40 -14.17 -3.42
N THR A 30 1.13 -12.87 -3.42
CA THR A 30 -0.15 -12.30 -3.88
C THR A 30 -0.24 -12.41 -5.40
N THR A 31 -1.27 -13.09 -5.91
CA THR A 31 -1.58 -13.15 -7.35
C THR A 31 -2.81 -12.28 -7.62
N GLN A 32 -2.69 -11.27 -8.48
CA GLN A 32 -3.74 -10.28 -8.76
C GLN A 32 -4.09 -9.39 -7.56
N ILE A 33 -5.24 -9.61 -6.91
CA ILE A 33 -5.74 -8.78 -5.80
C ILE A 33 -6.35 -9.69 -4.73
N ASP A 34 -5.83 -9.62 -3.52
CA ASP A 34 -6.44 -10.25 -2.34
C ASP A 34 -7.35 -9.26 -1.61
N ILE A 35 -8.46 -9.75 -1.07
CA ILE A 35 -9.46 -8.94 -0.37
C ILE A 35 -9.64 -9.39 1.07
N TYR A 36 -9.71 -8.43 1.98
CA TYR A 36 -10.11 -8.66 3.36
C TYR A 36 -11.03 -7.56 3.86
N ILE A 37 -12.08 -7.94 4.60
CA ILE A 37 -13.09 -7.01 5.09
C ILE A 37 -13.23 -7.18 6.60
N VAL A 38 -13.12 -6.07 7.33
CA VAL A 38 -13.39 -6.02 8.77
C VAL A 38 -14.10 -4.71 9.11
N ASN A 39 -15.21 -4.78 9.84
CA ASN A 39 -15.98 -3.61 10.30
C ASN A 39 -16.21 -2.56 9.19
N HIS A 40 -16.76 -2.97 8.04
CA HIS A 40 -17.03 -2.08 6.90
C HIS A 40 -15.78 -1.41 6.29
N THR A 41 -14.59 -1.92 6.62
CA THR A 41 -13.33 -1.50 6.02
C THR A 41 -12.84 -2.59 5.07
N ILE A 42 -12.76 -2.25 3.79
CA ILE A 42 -12.29 -3.13 2.73
C ILE A 42 -10.80 -2.85 2.50
N PHE A 43 -9.98 -3.89 2.65
CA PHE A 43 -8.57 -3.89 2.31
C PHE A 43 -8.36 -4.68 1.02
N LEU A 44 -7.60 -4.09 0.10
CA LEU A 44 -7.22 -4.69 -1.17
C LEU A 44 -5.70 -4.72 -1.25
N ASP A 45 -5.12 -5.92 -1.29
CA ASP A 45 -3.68 -6.12 -1.49
C ASP A 45 -3.42 -6.50 -2.94
N CYS A 46 -2.58 -5.74 -3.63
CA CYS A 46 -2.30 -5.93 -5.04
C CYS A 46 -0.96 -6.62 -5.24
N GLN A 47 -0.88 -7.48 -6.25
CA GLN A 47 0.39 -8.05 -6.70
C GLN A 47 1.45 -6.95 -6.94
N PRO A 48 2.74 -7.25 -6.72
CA PRO A 48 3.81 -6.25 -6.81
C PRO A 48 3.94 -5.66 -8.21
N MET A 49 4.24 -4.37 -8.29
CA MET A 49 4.48 -3.67 -9.56
C MET A 49 5.81 -4.10 -10.17
N HIS A 50 5.87 -4.24 -11.50
CA HIS A 50 7.11 -4.51 -12.25
C HIS A 50 7.89 -5.75 -11.77
N SER A 51 7.19 -6.76 -11.26
CA SER A 51 7.83 -7.98 -10.75
C SER A 51 8.23 -8.93 -11.88
N PHE A 52 9.51 -9.35 -11.87
CA PHE A 52 10.01 -10.36 -12.80
C PHE A 52 9.27 -11.69 -12.69
N SER A 53 8.89 -12.11 -11.47
CA SER A 53 8.17 -13.37 -11.28
C SER A 53 6.74 -13.33 -11.85
N ILE A 54 6.10 -12.16 -11.92
CA ILE A 54 4.84 -12.00 -12.66
C ILE A 54 5.10 -12.23 -14.15
N MET A 55 6.11 -11.57 -14.70
CA MET A 55 6.47 -11.67 -16.12
C MET A 55 6.85 -13.12 -16.51
N GLU A 56 7.59 -13.84 -15.66
CA GLU A 56 7.92 -15.26 -15.85
C GLU A 56 6.67 -16.17 -15.74
N GLY A 57 5.69 -15.78 -14.91
CA GLY A 57 4.44 -16.51 -14.72
C GLY A 57 3.43 -16.36 -15.86
N LEU A 58 3.46 -15.25 -16.61
CA LEU A 58 2.50 -14.95 -17.67
C LEU A 58 2.39 -16.04 -18.77
N PRO A 59 3.51 -16.58 -19.32
CA PRO A 59 3.46 -17.69 -20.28
C PRO A 59 2.70 -18.92 -19.77
N LYS A 60 2.85 -19.24 -18.48
CA LYS A 60 2.18 -20.39 -17.84
C LYS A 60 0.69 -20.13 -17.62
N LEU A 61 0.31 -18.87 -17.36
CA LEU A 61 -1.06 -18.49 -17.05
C LEU A 61 -1.92 -18.23 -18.29
N ARG A 62 -1.37 -17.57 -19.31
CA ARG A 62 -2.11 -17.11 -20.50
C ARG A 62 -1.71 -17.82 -21.80
N GLY A 63 -0.65 -18.63 -21.77
CA GLY A 63 0.00 -19.13 -22.98
C GLY A 63 0.78 -18.04 -23.70
N GLY A 64 1.91 -18.37 -24.32
CA GLY A 64 2.72 -17.42 -25.09
C GLY A 64 4.14 -17.26 -24.57
N ARG A 65 4.78 -16.15 -24.94
CA ARG A 65 6.17 -15.82 -24.56
C ARG A 65 6.20 -14.80 -23.43
N MET A 66 7.33 -14.77 -22.73
CA MET A 66 7.66 -13.73 -21.78
C MET A 66 7.63 -12.39 -22.50
N ASP A 67 6.70 -11.51 -22.13
CA ASP A 67 6.50 -10.21 -22.75
C ASP A 67 6.36 -9.13 -21.69
N ASP A 68 7.32 -8.21 -21.70
CA ASP A 68 7.40 -7.07 -20.79
C ASP A 68 6.22 -6.10 -20.99
N VAL A 69 5.75 -5.97 -22.24
CA VAL A 69 4.61 -5.09 -22.57
C VAL A 69 3.34 -5.59 -21.89
N THR A 70 3.09 -6.89 -21.95
CA THR A 70 1.93 -7.51 -21.28
C THR A 70 2.00 -7.37 -19.75
N ALA A 71 3.18 -7.58 -19.14
CA ALA A 71 3.37 -7.40 -17.70
C ALA A 71 3.15 -5.95 -17.23
N HIS A 72 3.65 -4.99 -18.01
CA HIS A 72 3.44 -3.57 -17.77
C HIS A 72 1.95 -3.20 -17.90
N SER A 73 1.27 -3.70 -18.94
CA SER A 73 -0.16 -3.47 -19.16
C SER A 73 -1.01 -4.02 -18.02
N ASP A 74 -0.70 -5.23 -17.51
CA ASP A 74 -1.40 -5.81 -16.37
C ASP A 74 -1.19 -4.98 -15.10
N THR A 75 0.03 -4.51 -14.83
CA THR A 75 0.34 -3.63 -13.69
C THR A 75 -0.46 -2.32 -13.77
N LEU A 76 -0.48 -1.72 -14.95
CA LEU A 76 -1.17 -0.47 -15.21
C LEU A 76 -2.69 -0.63 -15.07
N ARG A 77 -3.25 -1.73 -15.57
CA ARG A 77 -4.68 -2.06 -15.45
C ARG A 77 -5.11 -2.22 -14.00
N LEU A 78 -4.35 -2.97 -13.20
CA LEU A 78 -4.65 -3.18 -11.78
C LEU A 78 -4.51 -1.87 -10.99
N THR A 79 -3.48 -1.09 -11.29
CA THR A 79 -3.27 0.23 -10.65
C THR A 79 -4.44 1.16 -10.96
N ALA A 80 -4.85 1.27 -12.23
CA ALA A 80 -5.98 2.12 -12.64
C ALA A 80 -7.29 1.70 -11.96
N PHE A 81 -7.54 0.39 -11.88
CA PHE A 81 -8.69 -0.16 -11.17
C PHE A 81 -8.68 0.27 -9.70
N LEU A 82 -7.59 0.02 -8.98
CA LEU A 82 -7.47 0.34 -7.55
C LEU A 82 -7.56 1.85 -7.28
N LEU A 83 -6.96 2.68 -8.13
CA LEU A 83 -7.09 4.13 -8.05
C LEU A 83 -8.55 4.57 -8.21
N TYR A 84 -9.33 3.91 -9.07
CA TYR A 84 -10.74 4.26 -9.30
C TYR A 84 -11.67 3.79 -8.18
N ILE A 85 -11.44 2.59 -7.61
CA ILE A 85 -12.34 1.98 -6.61
C ILE A 85 -11.95 2.22 -5.15
N SER A 86 -10.78 2.78 -4.88
CA SER A 86 -10.31 3.02 -3.50
C SER A 86 -10.55 4.45 -3.05
N HIS A 87 -10.81 4.65 -1.75
CA HIS A 87 -10.81 5.97 -1.13
C HIS A 87 -9.39 6.53 -1.00
N THR A 88 -8.49 5.68 -0.51
CA THR A 88 -7.06 5.97 -0.34
C THR A 88 -6.26 4.78 -0.86
N VAL A 89 -5.16 5.04 -1.57
CA VAL A 89 -4.21 4.02 -2.01
C VAL A 89 -2.87 4.24 -1.31
N LEU A 90 -2.37 3.17 -0.69
CA LEU A 90 -1.04 3.14 -0.08
C LEU A 90 -0.02 2.74 -1.13
N VAL A 91 0.96 3.59 -1.39
CA VAL A 91 2.05 3.30 -2.32
C VAL A 91 3.27 2.90 -1.50
N VAL A 92 3.43 1.61 -1.29
CA VAL A 92 4.52 1.04 -0.48
C VAL A 92 5.73 0.77 -1.39
N SER A 93 6.89 1.34 -1.05
CA SER A 93 8.15 1.05 -1.74
C SER A 93 9.35 1.34 -0.84
N GLU A 94 10.48 0.68 -1.07
CA GLU A 94 11.75 0.99 -0.40
C GLU A 94 12.50 2.16 -1.08
N THR A 95 12.06 2.58 -2.27
CA THR A 95 12.81 3.48 -3.17
C THR A 95 12.27 4.90 -3.28
N HIS A 96 11.27 5.30 -2.47
CA HIS A 96 10.69 6.64 -2.56
C HIS A 96 11.75 7.73 -2.36
N PHE A 97 11.87 8.73 -3.25
CA PHE A 97 11.08 9.05 -4.44
C PHE A 97 11.46 8.23 -5.68
N ASP A 98 10.52 7.45 -6.25
CA ASP A 98 10.76 6.60 -7.44
C ASP A 98 9.96 7.07 -8.65
N LYS A 99 10.67 7.50 -9.70
CA LYS A 99 10.07 7.99 -10.94
C LYS A 99 9.23 6.91 -11.65
N ARG A 100 9.65 5.64 -11.65
CA ARG A 100 8.93 4.58 -12.38
C ARG A 100 7.58 4.29 -11.75
N VAL A 101 7.51 4.29 -10.43
CA VAL A 101 6.27 4.14 -9.67
C VAL A 101 5.34 5.31 -9.96
N ILE A 102 5.89 6.53 -9.91
CA ILE A 102 5.15 7.76 -10.20
C ILE A 102 4.60 7.76 -11.63
N ASP A 103 5.42 7.45 -12.63
CA ASP A 103 5.01 7.39 -14.03
C ASP A 103 3.87 6.38 -14.22
N THR A 104 3.97 5.23 -13.55
CA THR A 104 2.91 4.19 -13.60
C THR A 104 1.60 4.71 -13.00
N ILE A 105 1.66 5.38 -11.85
CA ILE A 105 0.47 5.96 -11.19
C ILE A 105 -0.16 7.08 -12.04
N ARG A 106 0.65 8.01 -12.57
CA ARG A 106 0.14 9.10 -13.42
C ARG A 106 -0.40 8.60 -14.75
N THR A 107 0.17 7.54 -15.31
CA THR A 107 -0.36 6.90 -16.52
C THR A 107 -1.67 6.16 -16.19
N ALA A 108 -1.73 5.44 -15.07
CA ALA A 108 -2.93 4.74 -14.62
C ALA A 108 -4.09 5.70 -14.33
N GLU A 109 -3.80 6.92 -13.86
CA GLU A 109 -4.79 7.98 -13.63
C GLU A 109 -5.65 8.25 -14.88
N GLN A 110 -5.05 8.17 -16.07
CA GLN A 110 -5.69 8.46 -17.35
C GLN A 110 -6.58 7.32 -17.86
N ILE A 111 -6.44 6.11 -17.33
CA ILE A 111 -7.26 4.96 -17.70
C ILE A 111 -8.56 5.01 -16.88
N ARG A 112 -9.60 5.55 -17.49
CA ARG A 112 -10.88 5.81 -16.82
C ARG A 112 -12.04 5.08 -17.49
N PRO A 113 -12.90 4.39 -16.72
CA PRO A 113 -14.15 3.91 -17.25
C PRO A 113 -15.14 5.08 -17.39
N PHE A 114 -15.98 5.02 -18.42
CA PHE A 114 -17.13 5.92 -18.55
C PHE A 114 -18.37 5.22 -17.99
N LEU A 115 -18.82 5.64 -16.81
CA LEU A 115 -19.91 5.01 -16.06
C LEU A 115 -21.16 5.92 -15.96
N SER A 116 -21.55 6.58 -17.05
CA SER A 116 -22.68 7.54 -17.04
C SER A 116 -24.05 6.90 -16.75
N GLN A 117 -24.21 5.63 -17.11
CA GLN A 117 -25.42 4.86 -16.90
C GLN A 117 -25.50 4.24 -15.50
N PHE A 118 -24.38 4.21 -14.76
CA PHE A 118 -24.37 3.65 -13.41
C PHE A 118 -25.24 4.48 -12.46
N ARG A 119 -25.97 3.79 -11.58
CA ARG A 119 -26.79 4.37 -10.52
C ARG A 119 -26.49 3.62 -9.24
N PRO A 120 -26.15 4.31 -8.14
CA PRO A 120 -26.18 5.75 -7.88
C PRO A 120 -25.15 6.58 -8.69
N LYS A 121 -25.39 7.88 -8.90
CA LYS A 121 -24.52 8.73 -9.74
C LYS A 121 -23.15 8.91 -9.10
N ILE A 122 -22.10 8.49 -9.81
CA ILE A 122 -20.70 8.60 -9.37
C ILE A 122 -20.21 10.06 -9.49
N SER A 123 -19.44 10.51 -8.51
CA SER A 123 -18.77 11.80 -8.50
C SER A 123 -17.60 11.80 -9.49
N ILE A 124 -17.72 12.60 -10.56
CA ILE A 124 -16.72 12.70 -11.64
C ILE A 124 -15.46 13.46 -11.17
N GLU A 125 -15.62 14.30 -10.15
CA GLU A 125 -14.57 15.14 -9.58
C GLU A 125 -13.87 14.49 -8.37
N ARG A 126 -14.24 13.24 -8.05
CA ARG A 126 -13.65 12.50 -6.94
C ARG A 126 -12.13 12.39 -7.12
N LYS A 127 -11.41 12.73 -6.05
CA LYS A 127 -9.97 12.53 -5.92
C LYS A 127 -9.66 11.39 -4.96
N THR A 128 -8.91 10.41 -5.45
CA THR A 128 -8.35 9.34 -4.62
C THR A 128 -7.14 9.88 -3.87
N ASN A 129 -7.11 9.64 -2.56
CA ASN A 129 -5.98 10.04 -1.73
C ASN A 129 -4.82 9.07 -1.94
N LEU A 130 -3.58 9.57 -2.04
CA LEU A 130 -2.38 8.74 -2.04
C LEU A 130 -1.56 9.01 -0.79
N ILE A 131 -1.06 7.94 -0.18
CA ILE A 131 -0.07 8.02 0.89
C ILE A 131 1.11 7.15 0.48
N PHE A 132 2.29 7.75 0.41
CA PHE A 132 3.52 7.05 0.10
C PHE A 132 4.11 6.52 1.40
N ILE A 133 4.45 5.23 1.42
CA ILE A 133 5.05 4.57 2.57
C ILE A 133 6.42 4.07 2.14
N LYS A 134 7.46 4.58 2.80
CA LYS A 134 8.81 4.05 2.65
C LYS A 134 9.08 3.00 3.73
N THR A 135 9.27 1.76 3.34
CA THR A 135 9.63 0.65 4.23
C THR A 135 11.13 0.36 4.17
N LYS A 136 11.64 -0.36 5.17
CA LYS A 136 13.07 -0.78 5.26
C LYS A 136 14.05 0.39 5.10
N CYS A 137 13.75 1.47 5.81
CA CYS A 137 14.49 2.72 5.71
C CYS A 137 15.79 2.68 6.53
N GLY A 138 16.82 3.40 6.07
CA GLY A 138 18.02 3.65 6.88
C GLY A 138 17.84 4.87 7.77
N SER A 139 18.71 5.06 8.77
CA SER A 139 18.62 6.18 9.72
C SER A 139 18.61 7.56 9.06
N ILE A 140 19.23 7.71 7.89
CA ILE A 140 19.24 8.96 7.12
C ILE A 140 17.87 9.32 6.54
N ASP A 141 17.02 8.33 6.28
CA ASP A 141 15.69 8.56 5.70
C ASP A 141 14.69 9.10 6.72
N LEU A 142 14.97 8.93 8.02
CA LEU A 142 14.17 9.50 9.10
C LEU A 142 14.46 10.99 9.31
N ALA A 143 15.52 11.53 8.69
CA ALA A 143 15.87 12.93 8.84
C ALA A 143 14.73 13.83 8.32
N PRO A 144 14.20 14.77 9.13
CA PRO A 144 13.06 15.61 8.74
C PRO A 144 13.30 16.43 7.48
N THR A 145 14.56 16.82 7.22
CA THR A 145 14.97 17.55 6.01
C THR A 145 14.77 16.70 4.75
N VAL A 146 15.21 15.44 4.79
CA VAL A 146 15.08 14.48 3.68
C VAL A 146 13.62 14.16 3.40
N ILE A 147 12.81 13.98 4.45
CA ILE A 147 11.37 13.73 4.30
C ILE A 147 10.69 14.93 3.63
N ARG A 148 10.94 16.17 4.11
CA ARG A 148 10.34 17.38 3.54
C ARG A 148 10.72 17.59 2.07
N GLU A 149 11.98 17.37 1.72
CA GLU A 149 12.45 17.46 0.34
C GLU A 149 11.70 16.47 -0.56
N ARG A 150 11.59 15.20 -0.15
CA ARG A 150 10.87 14.17 -0.91
C ARG A 150 9.37 14.45 -0.97
N GLU A 151 8.75 14.91 0.11
CA GLU A 151 7.34 15.32 0.10
C GLU A 151 7.10 16.48 -0.86
N GLN A 152 8.01 17.45 -0.94
CA GLN A 152 7.90 18.56 -1.89
C GLN A 152 7.94 18.06 -3.33
N LEU A 153 8.84 17.12 -3.65
CA LEU A 153 8.89 16.50 -4.98
C LEU A 153 7.57 15.76 -5.30
N LEU A 154 7.03 14.99 -4.35
CA LEU A 154 5.74 14.32 -4.51
C LEU A 154 4.60 15.33 -4.74
N ARG A 155 4.53 16.40 -3.96
CA ARG A 155 3.51 17.46 -4.13
C ARG A 155 3.64 18.14 -5.50
N LEU A 156 4.86 18.42 -5.97
CA LEU A 156 5.08 19.01 -7.30
C LEU A 156 4.62 18.08 -8.41
N VAL A 157 4.96 16.80 -8.30
CA VAL A 157 4.59 15.77 -9.29
C VAL A 157 3.09 15.59 -9.38
N PHE A 158 2.32 15.73 -8.30
CA PHE A 158 0.86 15.54 -8.31
C PHE A 158 0.07 16.86 -8.29
N ARG A 159 0.71 18.00 -8.49
CA ARG A 159 0.05 19.31 -8.45
C ARG A 159 -1.01 19.48 -9.54
N ASP A 160 -0.73 18.97 -10.73
CA ASP A 160 -1.60 18.99 -11.92
C ASP A 160 -2.54 17.78 -11.99
N SER A 161 -2.51 16.90 -11.00
CA SER A 161 -3.36 15.72 -10.93
C SER A 161 -4.83 16.12 -10.78
N LYS A 162 -5.65 15.58 -11.67
CA LYS A 162 -7.08 15.87 -11.71
C LYS A 162 -7.83 15.03 -10.69
N TRP A 163 -7.41 13.78 -10.49
CA TRP A 163 -8.17 12.80 -9.73
C TRP A 163 -7.40 12.08 -8.65
N LEU A 164 -6.14 12.44 -8.45
CA LEU A 164 -5.33 12.01 -7.31
C LEU A 164 -5.03 13.24 -6.46
N LYS A 165 -4.93 13.05 -5.15
CA LYS A 165 -4.52 14.09 -4.21
C LYS A 165 -3.54 13.55 -3.18
N LEU A 166 -2.73 14.46 -2.65
CA LEU A 166 -1.83 14.24 -1.52
C LEU A 166 -2.27 15.16 -0.38
N SER A 167 -1.79 14.87 0.83
CA SER A 167 -1.97 15.79 1.96
C SER A 167 -1.11 17.04 1.79
N ASP A 168 -1.64 18.20 2.16
CA ASP A 168 -0.86 19.43 2.26
C ASP A 168 -0.06 19.48 3.58
N ASP A 169 -0.50 18.71 4.58
CA ASP A 169 0.16 18.65 5.88
C ASP A 169 1.55 18.00 5.78
N PRO A 170 2.55 18.53 6.51
CA PRO A 170 3.88 17.94 6.55
C PRO A 170 3.86 16.58 7.25
N PHE A 171 4.72 15.66 6.79
CA PHE A 171 4.87 14.30 7.34
C PHE A 171 3.62 13.42 7.21
N LYS A 172 2.71 13.78 6.29
CA LYS A 172 1.49 13.03 5.98
C LYS A 172 1.47 12.49 4.55
N VAL A 173 2.41 12.93 3.71
CA VAL A 173 2.52 12.48 2.31
C VAL A 173 3.45 11.28 2.22
N LEU A 174 4.60 11.37 2.89
CA LEU A 174 5.61 10.31 2.95
C LEU A 174 5.75 9.82 4.38
N VAL A 175 5.21 8.64 4.66
CA VAL A 175 5.34 7.95 5.95
C VAL A 175 6.54 7.03 5.87
N ILE A 176 7.47 7.18 6.80
CA ILE A 176 8.65 6.33 6.94
C ILE A 176 8.34 5.29 8.00
N LEU A 177 8.43 4.01 7.63
CA LEU A 177 8.28 2.89 8.55
C LEU A 177 9.59 2.11 8.60
N GLU A 178 10.10 1.89 9.80
CA GLU A 178 11.20 0.96 10.03
C GLU A 178 10.74 -0.49 9.86
N GLU A 179 11.69 -1.39 9.60
CA GLU A 179 11.38 -2.80 9.39
C GLU A 179 10.86 -3.42 10.69
N ILE A 180 9.70 -4.07 10.62
CA ILE A 180 9.20 -4.92 11.69
C ILE A 180 10.18 -6.10 11.82
N ARG A 181 10.98 -6.13 12.89
CA ARG A 181 11.68 -7.35 13.28
C ARG A 181 10.64 -8.33 13.81
N VAL A 182 10.10 -9.17 12.94
CA VAL A 182 9.20 -10.23 13.40
C VAL A 182 10.01 -11.15 14.32
N ARG A 183 9.54 -11.33 15.57
CA ARG A 183 10.19 -12.20 16.56
C ARG A 183 10.53 -13.53 15.91
N ARG A 184 11.82 -13.81 15.75
CA ARG A 184 12.32 -15.11 15.32
C ARG A 184 12.04 -16.07 16.48
N GLU A 185 11.23 -17.10 16.28
CA GLU A 185 11.24 -18.25 17.19
C GLU A 185 12.59 -18.97 17.04
N HIS A 186 13.59 -18.60 17.84
CA HIS A 186 14.81 -19.39 18.05
C HIS A 186 15.18 -19.34 19.55
N LEU A 187 14.87 -20.39 20.32
CA LEU A 187 15.77 -21.51 20.67
C LEU A 187 17.01 -21.18 21.52
N TYR A 188 17.28 -19.92 21.85
CA TYR A 188 18.33 -19.58 22.80
C TYR A 188 17.85 -18.49 23.76
N GLU A 189 18.10 -18.72 25.05
CA GLU A 189 17.87 -17.79 26.15
C GLU A 189 18.69 -16.50 25.91
N GLU A 190 18.07 -15.47 25.32
CA GLU A 190 18.70 -14.14 25.23
C GLU A 190 18.12 -13.19 26.29
N ASN A 191 19.04 -12.49 26.96
CA ASN A 191 18.89 -11.65 28.15
C ASN A 191 17.61 -10.77 28.19
N ASP A 192 17.01 -10.63 29.39
CA ASP A 192 15.82 -9.81 29.69
C ASP A 192 15.89 -8.37 29.13
N ASP A 193 17.06 -7.74 29.09
CA ASP A 193 17.24 -6.38 28.56
C ASP A 193 16.97 -6.25 27.05
N SER A 194 17.14 -7.33 26.28
CA SER A 194 16.85 -7.36 24.85
C SER A 194 15.34 -7.47 24.59
N MET A 195 14.64 -8.26 25.40
CA MET A 195 13.18 -8.43 25.36
C MET A 195 12.46 -7.10 25.64
N ILE A 196 12.90 -6.35 26.65
CA ILE A 196 12.29 -5.06 27.02
C ILE A 196 12.42 -4.02 25.88
N LYS A 197 13.57 -3.98 25.19
CA LYS A 197 13.78 -3.04 24.07
C LYS A 197 12.93 -3.38 22.85
N ASP A 198 12.82 -4.67 22.52
CA ASP A 198 11.98 -5.11 21.41
C ASP A 198 10.50 -4.82 21.66
N ASP A 199 10.04 -4.98 22.91
CA ASP A 199 8.65 -4.67 23.29
C ASP A 199 8.33 -3.17 23.22
N LEU A 200 9.28 -2.29 23.57
CA LEU A 200 9.12 -0.85 23.41
C LEU A 200 9.00 -0.45 21.92
N ILE A 201 9.85 -1.00 21.06
CA ILE A 201 9.82 -0.72 19.60
C ILE A 201 8.52 -1.21 18.96
N LEU A 202 8.01 -2.38 19.38
CA LEU A 202 6.73 -2.91 18.93
C LEU A 202 5.56 -1.99 19.30
N ASN A 203 5.57 -1.45 20.53
CA ASN A 203 4.53 -0.52 20.97
C ASN A 203 4.55 0.80 20.17
N GLU A 204 5.73 1.35 19.88
CA GLU A 204 5.87 2.56 19.05
C GLU A 204 5.38 2.31 17.61
N PHE A 205 5.72 1.16 17.03
CA PHE A 205 5.25 0.78 15.70
C PHE A 205 3.72 0.65 15.65
N ASP A 206 3.13 -0.05 16.63
CA ASP A 206 1.68 -0.21 16.71
C ASP A 206 0.96 1.13 16.89
N GLU A 207 1.54 2.06 17.66
CA GLU A 207 1.04 3.43 17.80
C GLU A 207 1.10 4.19 16.47
N GLN A 208 2.21 4.09 15.72
CA GLN A 208 2.33 4.69 14.39
C GLN A 208 1.29 4.13 13.42
N ILE A 209 1.07 2.81 13.41
CA ILE A 209 0.06 2.17 12.57
C ILE A 209 -1.36 2.56 13.01
N ALA A 210 -1.64 2.66 14.30
CA ALA A 210 -2.93 3.13 14.81
C ALA A 210 -3.21 4.57 14.37
N ASN A 211 -2.21 5.45 14.48
CA ASN A 211 -2.29 6.84 14.03
C ASN A 211 -2.49 6.93 12.51
N LEU A 212 -1.77 6.12 11.72
CA LEU A 212 -1.95 6.04 10.28
C LEU A 212 -3.36 5.56 9.92
N ARG A 213 -3.90 4.55 10.61
CA ARG A 213 -5.27 4.06 10.38
C ARG A 213 -6.32 5.14 10.62
N VAL A 214 -6.16 5.96 11.65
CA VAL A 214 -7.06 7.10 11.90
C VAL A 214 -6.93 8.14 10.78
N GLU A 215 -5.71 8.42 10.33
CA GLU A 215 -5.44 9.38 9.26
C GLU A 215 -6.09 8.95 7.92
N LEU A 216 -6.05 7.65 7.60
CA LEU A 216 -6.65 7.08 6.39
C LEU A 216 -8.16 7.35 6.27
N GLN A 217 -8.84 7.61 7.40
CA GLN A 217 -10.28 7.87 7.42
C GLN A 217 -10.64 9.34 7.17
N LYS A 218 -9.71 10.29 7.37
CA LYS A 218 -9.98 11.74 7.33
C LYS A 218 -10.16 12.28 5.92
N ASN A 219 -9.25 11.93 5.01
CA ASN A 219 -9.18 12.53 3.67
C ASN A 219 -10.02 11.82 2.59
N ARG A 220 -11.06 11.10 2.99
CA ARG A 220 -11.91 10.32 2.08
C ARG A 220 -12.90 11.21 1.32
N GLN A 221 -13.15 10.85 0.07
CA GLN A 221 -14.24 11.42 -0.73
C GLN A 221 -15.14 10.30 -1.19
N ASN A 222 -16.45 10.48 -0.99
CA ASN A 222 -17.46 9.50 -1.37
C ASN A 222 -17.44 9.23 -2.87
N PHE A 223 -17.77 8.00 -3.27
CA PHE A 223 -17.90 7.63 -4.68
C PHE A 223 -19.09 8.30 -5.34
N THR A 224 -20.18 8.52 -4.60
CA THR A 224 -21.43 9.09 -5.12
C THR A 224 -21.52 10.59 -4.91
N VAL A 225 -22.32 11.24 -5.77
CA VAL A 225 -22.68 12.66 -5.61
C VAL A 225 -23.55 12.86 -4.36
N GLU A 226 -24.45 11.92 -4.10
CA GLU A 226 -25.33 11.91 -2.93
C GLU A 226 -24.69 11.13 -1.78
N ASN A 227 -24.78 11.65 -0.57
CA ASN A 227 -24.24 11.00 0.62
C ASN A 227 -25.07 9.76 0.98
N GLY A 228 -24.41 8.63 1.25
CA GLY A 228 -25.07 7.39 1.66
C GLY A 228 -25.83 6.66 0.56
N ALA A 229 -25.65 7.04 -0.72
CA ALA A 229 -26.40 6.46 -1.83
C ALA A 229 -25.86 5.11 -2.33
N MET A 230 -24.63 4.73 -1.95
CA MET A 230 -23.97 3.48 -2.35
C MET A 230 -23.88 2.55 -1.15
N ASP A 231 -24.36 1.32 -1.34
CA ASP A 231 -24.24 0.22 -0.37
C ASP A 231 -23.02 -0.64 -0.74
N GLU A 232 -22.43 -1.35 0.22
CA GLU A 232 -21.26 -2.21 -0.01
C GLU A 232 -21.55 -3.36 -0.98
N LYS A 233 -22.83 -3.69 -1.19
CA LYS A 233 -23.29 -4.80 -2.03
C LYS A 233 -23.76 -4.39 -3.43
N LYS A 234 -23.93 -3.09 -3.72
CA LYS A 234 -24.60 -2.60 -4.96
C LYS A 234 -23.77 -1.60 -5.74
#